data_AF-N9DIE9-F1
#
_entry.id   AF-N9DIE9-F1
#
_cell.length_a   1.000
_cell.length_b   1.000
_cell.length_c   1.000
_cell.angle_alpha   90.00
_cell.angle_beta   90.00
_cell.angle_gamma   90.00
#
_symmetry.space_group_name_H-M   'P 1'
#
loop_
_entity.id
_entity.type
_entity.pdbx_description
1 polymer ?
#
loop_
_entity_poly.entity_id
_entity_poly.type
_entity_poly.pdbx_seq_one_letter_code
_entity_poly.pdbx_strand_id
1 'polypeptide(L)'
;MQKNKGFTLIELMVTIAVLAIIVMMAAPSFQSLIQNNELKEGVDKILFSLNDAKNNARLTRQVSVLKLDSSYSVPATAKIFDLSTGLGTNLELQNNNVKAIYFLANGQVQTENAVYPVCISVKHSKSLKIESITITQLGLITRALKTC
;
A
#
# COMPACT_ATOMS: atom_id res chain seq x y z
N MET A 1 -57.35 28.84 -0.27
CA MET A 1 -57.00 28.49 1.13
C MET A 1 -55.75 27.60 1.11
N GLN A 2 -54.58 28.15 1.38
CA GLN A 2 -53.35 27.35 1.51
C GLN A 2 -53.24 26.83 2.95
N LYS A 3 -53.35 25.50 3.13
CA LYS A 3 -53.03 24.83 4.40
C LYS A 3 -51.52 24.80 4.56
N ASN A 4 -50.99 25.58 5.49
CA ASN A 4 -49.61 25.46 5.94
C ASN A 4 -49.41 24.05 6.54
N LYS A 5 -48.72 23.16 5.80
CA LYS A 5 -48.29 21.85 6.31
C LYS A 5 -46.92 22.03 6.98
N GLY A 6 -46.93 22.37 8.26
CA GLY A 6 -45.72 22.37 9.10
C GLY A 6 -45.41 20.97 9.62
N PHE A 7 -44.13 20.66 9.82
CA PHE A 7 -43.68 19.47 10.54
C PHE A 7 -44.13 19.55 12.01
N THR A 8 -44.63 18.45 12.56
CA THR A 8 -44.93 18.38 14.00
C THR A 8 -43.66 18.05 14.80
N LEU A 9 -43.59 18.48 16.06
CA LEU A 9 -42.46 18.14 16.95
C LEU A 9 -42.28 16.62 17.06
N ILE A 10 -43.37 15.86 17.11
CA ILE A 10 -43.32 14.40 17.21
C ILE A 10 -42.75 13.76 15.93
N GLU A 11 -43.08 14.29 14.75
CA GLU A 11 -42.54 13.80 13.47
C GLU A 11 -41.03 14.03 13.38
N LEU A 12 -40.54 15.18 13.85
CA LEU A 12 -39.12 15.44 13.95
C LEU A 12 -38.42 14.48 14.92
N MET A 13 -39.02 14.19 16.08
CA MET A 13 -38.43 13.25 17.04
C MET A 13 -38.35 11.83 16.48
N VAL A 14 -39.41 11.37 15.82
CA VAL A 14 -39.46 10.04 15.21
C VAL A 14 -38.47 9.93 14.05
N THR A 15 -38.38 10.94 13.18
CA THR A 15 -37.43 10.93 12.06
C THR A 15 -35.98 10.90 12.51
N ILE A 16 -35.61 11.70 13.52
CA ILE A 16 -34.25 11.67 14.10
C ILE A 16 -33.98 10.32 14.77
N ALA A 17 -34.96 9.75 15.48
CA ALA A 17 -34.82 8.44 16.12
C ALA A 17 -34.56 7.32 15.10
N VAL A 18 -35.33 7.29 14.00
CA VAL A 18 -35.15 6.30 12.92
C VAL A 18 -33.82 6.52 12.20
N LEU A 19 -33.46 7.77 11.91
CA LEU A 19 -32.19 8.11 11.28
C LEU A 19 -30.99 7.68 12.13
N ALA A 20 -31.05 7.85 13.46
CA ALA A 20 -30.01 7.40 14.37
C ALA A 20 -29.79 5.88 14.30
N ILE A 21 -30.87 5.09 14.25
CA ILE A 21 -30.79 3.63 14.13
C ILE A 21 -30.10 3.22 12.82
N ILE A 22 -30.48 3.85 11.71
CA ILE A 22 -29.88 3.57 10.39
C ILE A 22 -28.39 3.91 10.37
N VAL A 23 -28.00 5.07 10.92
CA VAL A 23 -26.61 5.51 10.97
C VAL A 23 -25.75 4.55 11.81
N MET A 24 -26.26 4.07 12.95
CA MET A 24 -25.53 3.11 13.79
C MET A 24 -25.20 1.80 13.06
N MET A 25 -26.06 1.35 12.15
CA MET A 25 -25.81 0.15 11.34
C MET A 25 -24.86 0.43 10.16
N ALA A 26 -24.94 1.62 9.54
CA ALA A 26 -24.17 1.96 8.35
C ALA A 26 -22.74 2.45 8.64
N ALA A 27 -22.50 3.10 9.78
CA ALA A 27 -21.20 3.66 10.14
C ALA A 27 -20.03 2.64 10.16
N PRO A 28 -20.14 1.44 10.77
CA PRO A 28 -18.99 0.53 10.87
C PRO A 28 -18.53 -0.02 9.50
N SER A 29 -19.41 -0.16 8.51
CA SER A 29 -19.02 -0.69 7.19
C SER A 29 -18.04 0.23 6.47
N PHE A 30 -18.19 1.57 6.61
CA PHE A 30 -17.28 2.53 5.98
C PHE A 30 -15.87 2.45 6.53
N GLN A 31 -15.70 2.16 7.82
CA GLN A 31 -14.38 2.02 8.41
C GLN A 31 -13.59 0.86 7.79
N SER A 32 -14.25 -0.27 7.50
CA SER A 32 -13.60 -1.40 6.84
C SER A 32 -13.20 -1.10 5.39
N LEU A 33 -13.99 -0.30 4.67
CA LEU A 33 -13.69 0.13 3.30
C LEU A 33 -12.48 1.06 3.27
N ILE A 34 -12.42 2.03 4.20
CA ILE A 34 -11.28 2.95 4.32
C ILE A 34 -10.00 2.16 4.59
N GLN A 35 -10.02 1.22 5.55
CA GLN A 35 -8.85 0.40 5.87
C GLN A 35 -8.36 -0.45 4.69
N ASN A 36 -9.28 -1.02 3.90
CA ASN A 36 -8.92 -1.76 2.69
C ASN A 36 -8.32 -0.85 1.62
N ASN A 37 -8.86 0.37 1.46
CA ASN A 37 -8.33 1.34 0.52
C ASN A 37 -6.93 1.83 0.93
N GLU A 38 -6.70 2.08 2.22
CA GLU A 38 -5.37 2.43 2.74
C GLU A 38 -4.35 1.31 2.45
N LEU A 39 -4.69 0.05 2.74
CA LEU A 39 -3.81 -1.09 2.44
C LEU A 39 -3.52 -1.19 0.94
N LYS A 40 -4.56 -1.07 0.11
CA LYS A 40 -4.43 -1.13 -1.35
C LYS A 40 -3.55 0.00 -1.89
N GLU A 41 -3.73 1.22 -1.40
CA GLU A 41 -2.90 2.38 -1.79
C GLU A 41 -1.42 2.15 -1.45
N GLY A 42 -1.13 1.65 -0.25
CA GLY A 42 0.25 1.33 0.15
C GLY A 42 0.90 0.26 -0.75
N VAL A 43 0.16 -0.80 -1.08
CA VAL A 43 0.64 -1.86 -1.99
C VAL A 43 0.83 -1.32 -3.41
N ASP A 44 -0.10 -0.50 -3.90
CA ASP A 44 -0.03 0.08 -5.24
C ASP A 44 1.14 1.08 -5.34
N LYS A 45 1.49 1.83 -4.27
CA LYS A 45 2.71 2.65 -4.19
C LYS A 45 3.99 1.82 -4.30
N ILE A 46 4.06 0.69 -3.61
CA ILE A 46 5.21 -0.23 -3.72
C ILE A 46 5.33 -0.75 -5.15
N LEU A 47 4.21 -1.21 -5.71
CA LEU A 47 4.18 -1.74 -7.08
C LEU A 47 4.60 -0.66 -8.09
N PHE A 48 4.16 0.58 -7.89
CA PHE A 48 4.57 1.71 -8.72
C PHE A 48 6.08 1.95 -8.61
N SER A 49 6.62 2.09 -7.40
CA SER A 49 8.05 2.35 -7.17
C SER A 49 8.94 1.22 -7.71
N LEU A 50 8.49 -0.03 -7.58
CA LEU A 50 9.16 -1.20 -8.16
C LEU A 50 9.21 -1.15 -9.69
N ASN A 51 8.06 -0.89 -10.33
CA ASN A 51 8.00 -0.80 -11.77
C ASN A 51 8.78 0.42 -12.28
N ASP A 52 8.74 1.54 -11.57
CA ASP A 52 9.50 2.74 -11.93
C ASP A 52 11.01 2.49 -11.83
N ALA A 53 11.50 1.91 -10.72
CA ALA A 53 12.90 1.54 -10.58
C ALA A 53 13.36 0.56 -11.66
N LYS A 54 12.55 -0.47 -11.96
CA LYS A 54 12.83 -1.44 -13.02
C LYS A 54 12.85 -0.79 -14.40
N ASN A 55 11.86 0.03 -14.71
CA ASN A 55 11.76 0.71 -16.00
C ASN A 55 12.90 1.71 -16.17
N ASN A 56 13.24 2.44 -15.12
CA ASN A 56 14.35 3.37 -15.14
C ASN A 56 15.67 2.67 -15.47
N ALA A 57 15.94 1.52 -14.86
CA ALA A 57 17.15 0.76 -15.14
C ALA A 57 17.25 0.31 -16.62
N ARG A 58 16.11 -0.13 -17.19
CA ARG A 58 16.05 -0.56 -18.59
C ARG A 58 16.19 0.62 -19.56
N LEU A 59 15.55 1.74 -19.27
CA LEU A 59 15.54 2.93 -20.13
C LEU A 59 16.89 3.65 -20.13
N THR A 60 17.49 3.82 -18.96
CA THR A 60 18.78 4.52 -18.81
C THR A 60 19.98 3.63 -19.10
N ARG A 61 19.76 2.29 -19.17
CA ARG A 61 20.81 1.27 -19.23
C ARG A 61 21.81 1.37 -18.06
N GLN A 62 21.34 1.87 -16.92
CA GLN A 62 22.10 1.99 -15.68
C GLN A 62 21.43 1.21 -14.56
N VAL A 63 22.19 0.86 -13.52
CA VAL A 63 21.62 0.18 -12.35
C VAL A 63 20.76 1.17 -11.56
N SER A 64 19.52 0.80 -11.30
CA SER A 64 18.64 1.53 -10.38
C SER A 64 18.48 0.73 -9.09
N VAL A 65 18.36 1.41 -7.97
CA VAL A 65 18.29 0.76 -6.66
C VAL A 65 17.02 1.19 -5.94
N LEU A 66 16.24 0.22 -5.51
CA LEU A 66 15.13 0.43 -4.59
C LEU A 66 15.57 0.09 -3.17
N LYS A 67 15.59 1.09 -2.29
CA LYS A 67 15.88 0.93 -0.87
C LYS A 67 14.63 0.48 -0.11
N LEU A 68 14.78 -0.56 0.70
CA LEU A 68 13.76 -1.06 1.63
C LEU A 68 14.04 -0.61 3.07
N ASP A 69 15.31 -0.28 3.36
CA ASP A 69 15.77 0.24 4.65
C ASP A 69 16.37 1.64 4.45
N SER A 70 15.91 2.61 5.24
CA SER A 70 16.38 4.00 5.19
C SER A 70 17.87 4.12 5.52
N SER A 71 18.36 3.26 6.43
CA SER A 71 19.72 3.27 6.97
C SER A 71 20.74 2.65 6.00
N TYR A 72 20.27 1.97 4.96
CA TYR A 72 21.15 1.32 4.00
C TYR A 72 21.79 2.33 3.03
N SER A 73 23.13 2.32 2.96
CA SER A 73 23.87 3.18 2.04
C SER A 73 23.94 2.54 0.66
N VAL A 74 23.55 3.31 -0.37
CA VAL A 74 23.60 2.86 -1.76
C VAL A 74 24.75 3.58 -2.46
N PRO A 75 25.52 2.91 -3.34
CA PRO A 75 26.55 3.56 -4.14
C PRO A 75 25.99 4.77 -4.91
N ALA A 76 26.73 5.89 -4.90
CA ALA A 76 26.30 7.18 -5.49
C ALA A 76 26.08 7.14 -7.01
N THR A 77 26.49 6.08 -7.69
CA THR A 77 26.37 5.88 -9.14
C THR A 77 25.00 5.37 -9.58
N ALA A 78 24.14 4.91 -8.65
CA ALA A 78 22.82 4.40 -8.98
C ALA A 78 21.72 5.44 -8.74
N LYS A 79 20.68 5.44 -9.58
CA LYS A 79 19.45 6.17 -9.26
C LYS A 79 18.73 5.48 -8.11
N ILE A 80 18.39 6.24 -7.07
CA ILE A 80 17.81 5.71 -5.83
C ILE A 80 16.30 5.97 -5.81
N PHE A 81 15.57 4.91 -5.51
CA PHE A 81 14.15 4.93 -5.17
C PHE A 81 14.02 4.52 -3.72
N ASP A 82 13.34 5.32 -2.91
CA ASP A 82 13.21 5.05 -1.48
C ASP A 82 11.80 4.56 -1.16
N LEU A 83 11.71 3.32 -0.67
CA LEU A 83 10.46 2.72 -0.21
C LEU A 83 10.37 2.66 1.32
N SER A 84 11.44 3.02 2.02
CA SER A 84 11.48 2.98 3.49
C SER A 84 10.60 4.04 4.14
N THR A 85 10.08 5.01 3.36
CA THR A 85 9.21 6.09 3.82
C THR A 85 7.98 6.23 2.90
N GLY A 86 6.89 6.79 3.43
CA GLY A 86 5.78 7.27 2.61
C GLY A 86 4.64 6.31 2.28
N LEU A 87 4.54 5.15 2.94
CA LEU A 87 3.39 4.24 2.71
C LEU A 87 2.11 4.72 3.38
N GLY A 88 2.19 5.27 4.58
CA GLY A 88 1.05 5.73 5.39
C GLY A 88 1.26 5.43 6.87
N THR A 89 0.49 6.08 7.75
CA THR A 89 0.65 5.94 9.22
C THR A 89 0.10 4.63 9.78
N ASN A 90 -0.83 3.99 9.07
CA ASN A 90 -1.45 2.71 9.49
C ASN A 90 -0.84 1.49 8.78
N LEU A 91 0.30 1.66 8.08
CA LEU A 91 0.90 0.60 7.27
C LEU A 91 2.31 0.29 7.74
N GLU A 92 2.59 -0.99 7.91
CA GLU A 92 3.89 -1.51 8.31
C GLU A 92 4.50 -2.31 7.16
N LEU A 93 5.72 -1.96 6.78
CA LEU A 93 6.54 -2.71 5.84
C LEU A 93 7.25 -3.86 6.54
N GLN A 94 7.18 -5.04 5.95
CA GLN A 94 7.94 -6.21 6.36
C GLN A 94 8.66 -6.79 5.14
N ASN A 95 9.94 -7.10 5.28
CA ASN A 95 10.72 -7.72 4.21
C ASN A 95 11.53 -8.90 4.75
N ASN A 96 11.95 -9.81 3.87
CA ASN A 96 12.76 -10.98 4.21
C ASN A 96 14.25 -10.65 4.38
N ASN A 97 14.56 -9.63 5.20
CA ASN A 97 15.91 -9.15 5.49
C ASN A 97 16.69 -8.66 4.26
N VAL A 98 15.97 -8.10 3.29
CA VAL A 98 16.53 -7.51 2.08
C VAL A 98 16.52 -5.99 2.26
N LYS A 99 17.71 -5.38 2.28
CA LYS A 99 17.88 -3.93 2.52
C LYS A 99 17.70 -3.10 1.26
N ALA A 100 18.09 -3.63 0.12
CA ALA A 100 17.93 -2.99 -1.18
C ALA A 100 17.81 -4.01 -2.31
N ILE A 101 17.14 -3.58 -3.38
CA ILE A 101 16.93 -4.32 -4.61
C ILE A 101 17.61 -3.56 -5.74
N TYR A 102 18.56 -4.21 -6.42
CA TYR A 102 19.26 -3.66 -7.56
C TYR A 102 18.59 -4.15 -8.84
N PHE A 103 18.11 -3.22 -9.65
CA PHE A 103 17.56 -3.50 -10.97
C PHE A 103 18.66 -3.30 -12.02
N LEU A 104 18.97 -4.37 -12.74
CA LEU A 104 19.93 -4.36 -13.83
C LEU A 104 19.26 -3.91 -15.13
N ALA A 105 20.05 -3.38 -16.08
CA ALA A 105 19.56 -2.90 -17.36
C ALA A 105 18.88 -4.00 -18.22
N ASN A 106 19.21 -5.28 -17.98
CA ASN A 106 18.58 -6.43 -18.63
C ASN A 106 17.22 -6.82 -17.99
N GLY A 107 16.79 -6.13 -16.94
CA GLY A 107 15.53 -6.38 -16.22
C GLY A 107 15.61 -7.44 -15.12
N GLN A 108 16.79 -8.04 -14.90
CA GLN A 108 17.03 -8.91 -13.76
C GLN A 108 17.20 -8.11 -12.47
N VAL A 109 17.04 -8.83 -11.36
CA VAL A 109 17.14 -8.30 -10.01
C VAL A 109 18.33 -8.92 -9.30
N GLN A 110 19.11 -8.07 -8.63
CA GLN A 110 20.20 -8.47 -7.76
C GLN A 110 19.97 -7.96 -6.33
N THR A 111 20.32 -8.77 -5.32
CA THR A 111 20.29 -8.40 -3.90
C THR A 111 21.65 -8.68 -3.25
N GLU A 112 21.97 -8.05 -2.12
CA GLU A 112 23.28 -8.22 -1.45
C GLU A 112 23.60 -9.68 -1.10
N ASN A 113 22.61 -10.46 -0.69
CA ASN A 113 22.77 -11.84 -0.19
C ASN A 113 22.13 -12.90 -1.11
N ALA A 114 21.87 -12.56 -2.37
CA ALA A 114 21.20 -13.46 -3.33
C ALA A 114 19.89 -14.08 -2.79
N VAL A 115 19.14 -13.33 -1.98
CA VAL A 115 17.86 -13.75 -1.42
C VAL A 115 16.79 -13.60 -2.50
N TYR A 116 16.24 -14.72 -2.96
CA TYR A 116 15.16 -14.77 -3.93
C TYR A 116 14.12 -15.85 -3.57
N PRO A 117 12.83 -15.62 -3.85
CA PRO A 117 12.25 -14.35 -4.27
C PRO A 117 12.34 -13.30 -3.15
N VAL A 118 12.52 -12.03 -3.52
CA VAL A 118 12.39 -10.93 -2.57
C VAL A 118 10.93 -10.81 -2.21
N CYS A 119 10.61 -10.82 -0.91
CA CYS A 119 9.25 -10.64 -0.43
C CYS A 119 9.13 -9.31 0.30
N ILE A 120 8.12 -8.54 -0.09
CA ILE A 120 7.73 -7.30 0.58
C ILE A 120 6.27 -7.48 0.99
N SER A 121 5.99 -7.47 2.29
CA SER A 121 4.66 -7.53 2.84
C SER A 121 4.27 -6.19 3.46
N VAL A 122 3.01 -5.80 3.27
CA VAL A 122 2.40 -4.64 3.91
C VAL A 122 1.34 -5.15 4.86
N LYS A 123 1.46 -4.78 6.13
CA LYS A 123 0.45 -5.07 7.15
C LYS A 123 -0.27 -3.78 7.52
N HIS A 124 -1.60 -3.82 7.53
CA HIS A 124 -2.39 -2.73 8.06
C HIS A 124 -2.51 -2.84 9.59
N SER A 125 -2.08 -1.82 10.34
CA SER A 125 -1.97 -1.89 11.82
C SER A 125 -3.33 -2.11 12.51
N LYS A 126 -4.42 -1.50 12.02
CA LYS A 126 -5.78 -1.69 12.58
C LYS A 126 -6.51 -2.94 12.08
N SER A 127 -6.61 -3.11 10.75
CA SER A 127 -7.34 -4.24 10.16
C SER A 127 -6.60 -5.58 10.29
N LEU A 128 -5.29 -5.57 10.57
CA LEU A 128 -4.39 -6.72 10.59
C LEU A 128 -4.30 -7.50 9.26
N LYS A 129 -4.95 -7.00 8.20
CA LYS A 129 -4.86 -7.55 6.85
C LYS A 129 -3.46 -7.34 6.30
N ILE A 130 -3.02 -8.31 5.50
CA ILE A 130 -1.69 -8.32 4.90
C ILE A 130 -1.83 -8.58 3.42
N GLU A 131 -1.03 -7.85 2.64
CA GLU A 131 -0.76 -8.17 1.26
C GLU A 131 0.73 -8.22 1.03
N SER A 132 1.17 -9.06 0.10
CA SER A 132 2.57 -9.20 -0.25
C SER A 132 2.81 -9.03 -1.74
N ILE A 133 4.00 -8.56 -2.05
CA ILE A 133 4.57 -8.50 -3.39
C ILE A 133 5.84 -9.34 -3.37
N THR A 134 5.95 -10.26 -4.31
CA THR A 134 7.16 -11.06 -4.50
C THR A 134 7.83 -10.72 -5.82
N ILE A 135 9.16 -10.75 -5.81
CA ILE A 135 9.99 -10.45 -6.96
C ILE A 135 11.01 -11.56 -7.14
N THR A 136 10.98 -12.19 -8.31
CA THR A 136 11.96 -13.22 -8.68
C THR A 136 13.28 -12.59 -9.13
N GLN A 137 14.34 -13.38 -9.16
CA GLN A 137 15.63 -12.97 -9.73
C GLN A 137 15.52 -12.51 -11.20
N LEU A 138 14.56 -13.06 -11.96
CA LEU A 138 14.27 -12.66 -13.33
C LEU A 138 13.48 -11.34 -13.44
N GLY A 139 13.16 -10.70 -12.31
CA GLY A 139 12.41 -9.46 -12.25
C GLY A 139 10.91 -9.61 -12.50
N LEU A 140 10.36 -10.83 -12.40
CA LEU A 140 8.90 -11.03 -12.38
C LEU A 140 8.35 -10.56 -11.03
N ILE A 141 7.36 -9.68 -11.06
CA ILE A 141 6.70 -9.10 -9.89
C ILE A 141 5.30 -9.71 -9.80
N THR A 142 4.95 -10.26 -8.65
CA THR A 142 3.60 -10.84 -8.41
C THR A 142 3.03 -10.35 -7.09
N ARG A 143 1.70 -10.20 -7.02
CA ARG A 143 0.96 -9.75 -5.83
C ARG A 143 0.17 -10.92 -5.24
N ALA A 144 0.11 -11.02 -3.91
CA ALA A 144 -0.68 -11.99 -3.18
C ALA A 144 -1.37 -11.36 -1.95
N LEU A 145 -2.53 -11.91 -1.56
CA LEU A 145 -3.33 -11.45 -0.41
C LEU A 145 -2.96 -12.17 0.91
N LYS A 146 -1.73 -12.67 0.99
CA LYS A 146 -1.22 -13.40 2.15
C LYS A 146 0.24 -13.02 2.38
N THR A 147 0.76 -13.36 3.56
CA THR A 147 2.20 -13.26 3.80
C THR A 147 2.95 -14.18 2.83
N CYS A 148 4.19 -13.81 2.55
CA CYS A 148 5.18 -14.83 2.21
C CYS A 148 5.51 -15.65 3.47
#